data_AF-A0A2D6BU82-F1
#
_entry.id   AF-A0A2D6BU82-F1
#
_cell.length_a   1.000
_cell.length_b   1.000
_cell.length_c   1.000
_cell.angle_alpha   90.00
_cell.angle_beta   90.00
_cell.angle_gamma   90.00
#
_symmetry.space_group_name_H-M   'P 1'
#
loop_
_entity.id
_entity.type
_entity.pdbx_description
1 polymer ?
#
loop_
_entity_poly.entity_id
_entity_poly.type
_entity_poly.pdbx_seq_one_letter_code
_entity_poly.pdbx_strand_id
1 'polypeptide(L)'
;MCTKVPSWFDPRAGLFGALLMGSLVAAINVSHGATAAATSAGKQAVYTFFFGGLIVQVCSRLASREGGRLAVVGTAIAVPSLITIVLIYLVHSLRGTPEPLLSTAGVATLAIPSFSVWAWRIRASAEEGPSSP
;
A
#
# COMPACT_ATOMS: atom_id res chain seq x y z
N MET A 1 -17.71 17.16 -12.71
CA MET A 1 -16.26 17.36 -12.48
C MET A 1 -15.51 16.27 -13.23
N CYS A 2 -14.55 16.60 -14.10
CA CYS A 2 -13.85 15.62 -14.94
C CYS A 2 -13.21 14.54 -14.05
N THR A 3 -13.76 13.32 -14.06
CA THR A 3 -13.21 12.16 -13.36
C THR A 3 -11.95 11.73 -14.09
N LYS A 4 -10.85 12.48 -13.90
CA LYS A 4 -9.54 12.00 -14.31
C LYS A 4 -9.15 10.87 -13.37
N VAL A 5 -9.53 9.65 -13.73
CA VAL A 5 -8.76 8.47 -13.36
C VAL A 5 -7.82 8.10 -14.52
N PRO A 6 -6.67 8.78 -14.70
CA PRO A 6 -5.60 8.21 -15.52
C PRO A 6 -4.26 8.24 -14.79
N SER A 7 -3.85 7.08 -14.33
CA SER A 7 -2.51 6.54 -14.40
C SER A 7 -2.58 5.15 -13.80
N TRP A 8 -2.00 4.15 -14.45
CA TRP A 8 -1.92 2.80 -13.87
C TRP A 8 -1.06 2.78 -12.60
N PHE A 9 -0.31 3.87 -12.34
CA PHE A 9 0.66 4.01 -11.28
C PHE A 9 0.59 5.39 -10.62
N ASP A 10 0.54 5.46 -9.29
CA ASP A 10 0.71 6.71 -8.55
C ASP A 10 2.17 6.87 -8.07
N PRO A 11 2.99 7.72 -8.71
CA PRO A 11 4.39 7.89 -8.34
C PRO A 11 4.58 8.57 -6.98
N ARG A 12 3.63 9.41 -6.53
CA ARG A 12 3.72 10.08 -5.23
C ARG A 12 3.44 9.08 -4.12
N ALA A 13 2.40 8.27 -4.28
CA ALA A 13 2.09 7.20 -3.33
C ALA A 13 3.21 6.14 -3.29
N GLY A 14 3.73 5.77 -4.46
CA GLY A 14 4.88 4.86 -4.57
C GLY A 14 6.11 5.41 -3.83
N LEU A 15 6.51 6.67 -4.09
CA LEU A 15 7.67 7.28 -3.43
C LEU A 15 7.48 7.42 -1.93
N PHE A 16 6.32 7.91 -1.48
CA PHE A 16 6.03 8.05 -0.06
C PHE A 16 6.05 6.69 0.65
N GLY A 17 5.40 5.68 0.06
CA GLY A 17 5.41 4.31 0.57
C GLY A 17 6.83 3.74 0.63
N ALA A 18 7.64 3.94 -0.40
CA ALA A 18 9.02 3.45 -0.47
C ALA A 18 9.88 4.01 0.66
N LEU A 19 9.80 5.32 0.92
CA LEU A 19 10.54 5.97 2.00
C LEU A 19 10.09 5.49 3.38
N LEU A 20 8.77 5.45 3.62
CA LEU A 20 8.22 5.01 4.89
C LEU A 20 8.56 3.54 5.18
N MET A 21 8.28 2.65 4.24
CA MET A 21 8.46 1.21 4.42
C MET A 21 9.94 0.82 4.43
N GLY A 22 10.75 1.40 3.55
CA GLY A 22 12.20 1.18 3.56
C GLY A 22 12.82 1.57 4.90
N SER A 23 12.42 2.71 5.47
CA SER A 23 12.89 3.16 6.79
C SER A 23 12.44 2.25 7.93
N LEU A 24 11.18 1.81 7.90
CA LEU A 24 10.66 0.86 8.90
C LEU A 24 11.41 -0.47 8.86
N VAL A 25 11.61 -1.05 7.67
CA VAL A 25 12.31 -2.33 7.52
C VAL A 25 13.79 -2.21 7.87
N ALA A 26 14.44 -1.08 7.58
CA ALA A 26 15.78 -0.79 8.08
C ALA A 26 15.84 -0.82 9.60
N ALA A 27 14.90 -0.14 10.28
CA ALA A 27 14.85 -0.08 11.74
C ALA A 27 14.62 -1.47 12.37
N ILE A 28 13.79 -2.31 11.76
CA ILE A 28 13.56 -3.69 12.21
C ILE A 28 14.84 -4.53 12.10
N ASN A 29 15.63 -4.34 11.03
CA ASN A 29 16.76 -5.21 10.72
C ASN A 29 18.12 -4.66 11.17
N VAL A 30 18.17 -3.48 11.81
CA VAL A 30 19.44 -2.84 12.20
C VAL A 30 20.25 -3.67 13.20
N SER A 31 19.58 -4.43 14.07
CA SER A 31 20.21 -5.35 15.02
C SER A 31 20.99 -6.50 14.36
N HIS A 32 20.70 -6.80 13.09
CA HIS A 32 21.38 -7.82 12.30
C HIS A 32 22.56 -7.28 11.48
N GLY A 33 22.93 -6.01 11.67
CA GLY A 33 24.05 -5.34 11.03
C GLY A 33 23.66 -4.49 9.81
N ALA A 34 24.51 -3.51 9.49
CA ALA A 34 24.24 -2.49 8.48
C ALA A 34 23.94 -3.07 7.08
N THR A 35 24.69 -4.10 6.66
CA THR A 35 24.50 -4.75 5.35
C THR A 35 23.14 -5.46 5.27
N ALA A 36 22.71 -6.14 6.33
CA ALA A 36 21.42 -6.83 6.38
C ALA A 36 20.25 -5.83 6.39
N ALA A 37 20.37 -4.76 7.17
CA ALA A 37 19.40 -3.67 7.21
C ALA A 37 19.26 -2.96 5.86
N ALA A 38 20.39 -2.58 5.23
CA ALA A 38 20.39 -1.92 3.94
C ALA A 38 19.80 -2.81 2.82
N THR A 39 20.13 -4.10 2.82
CA THR A 39 19.59 -5.05 1.83
C THR A 39 18.08 -5.20 1.99
N SER A 40 17.58 -5.36 3.22
CA SER A 40 16.15 -5.53 3.49
C SER A 40 15.38 -4.25 3.19
N ALA A 41 15.91 -3.08 3.59
CA ALA A 41 15.33 -1.78 3.30
C ALA A 41 15.30 -1.47 1.79
N GLY A 42 16.36 -1.79 1.06
CA GLY A 42 16.42 -1.62 -0.39
C GLY A 42 15.37 -2.48 -1.11
N LYS A 43 15.27 -3.77 -0.75
CA LYS A 43 14.21 -4.67 -1.25
C LYS A 43 12.82 -4.08 -0.97
N GLN A 44 12.57 -3.65 0.26
CA GLN A 44 11.29 -3.06 0.65
C GLN A 44 10.99 -1.77 -0.11
N ALA A 45 11.94 -0.85 -0.24
CA ALA A 45 11.75 0.44 -0.89
C ALA A 45 11.46 0.27 -2.38
N VAL A 46 12.24 -0.54 -3.10
CA VAL A 46 12.02 -0.83 -4.52
C VAL A 46 10.65 -1.47 -4.71
N TYR A 47 10.34 -2.49 -3.92
CA TYR A 47 9.06 -3.17 -3.99
C TYR A 47 7.88 -2.21 -3.72
N THR A 48 7.97 -1.41 -2.65
CA THR A 48 6.89 -0.49 -2.27
C THR A 48 6.73 0.65 -3.28
N PHE A 49 7.81 1.12 -3.91
CA PHE A 49 7.73 2.13 -4.95
C PHE A 49 6.83 1.64 -6.10
N PHE A 50 7.18 0.50 -6.70
CA PHE A 50 6.45 -0.02 -7.86
C PHE A 50 5.08 -0.55 -7.48
N PHE A 51 4.99 -1.44 -6.50
CA PHE A 51 3.72 -2.08 -6.17
C PHE A 51 2.82 -1.17 -5.35
N GLY A 52 3.34 -0.33 -4.45
CA GLY A 52 2.54 0.63 -3.70
C GLY A 52 1.83 1.62 -4.62
N GLY A 53 2.53 2.18 -5.62
CA GLY A 53 1.92 3.07 -6.61
C GLY A 53 0.87 2.39 -7.49
N LEU A 54 1.04 1.11 -7.85
CA LEU A 54 0.04 0.33 -8.59
C LEU A 54 -1.18 -0.02 -7.71
N ILE A 55 -0.93 -0.52 -6.50
CA ILE A 55 -1.96 -1.03 -5.59
C ILE A 55 -2.84 0.11 -5.07
N VAL A 56 -2.30 1.31 -4.84
CA VAL A 56 -3.11 2.49 -4.51
C VAL A 56 -4.11 2.80 -5.63
N GLN A 57 -3.73 2.63 -6.90
CA GLN A 57 -4.69 2.81 -8.01
C GLN A 57 -5.72 1.69 -8.09
N VAL A 58 -5.38 0.45 -7.72
CA VAL A 58 -6.36 -0.63 -7.55
C VAL A 58 -7.36 -0.26 -6.45
N CYS A 59 -6.88 0.21 -5.29
CA CYS A 59 -7.72 0.69 -4.20
C CYS A 59 -8.65 1.81 -4.67
N SER A 60 -8.13 2.82 -5.35
CA SER A 60 -8.91 3.93 -5.89
C SER A 60 -10.02 3.46 -6.83
N ARG A 61 -9.69 2.61 -7.80
CA ARG A 61 -10.66 2.09 -8.77
C ARG A 61 -11.76 1.25 -8.10
N LEU A 62 -11.41 0.44 -7.10
CA LEU A 62 -12.39 -0.32 -6.33
C LEU A 62 -13.28 0.60 -5.51
N ALA A 63 -12.71 1.60 -4.84
CA ALA A 63 -13.44 2.55 -4.00
C ALA A 63 -14.38 3.47 -4.80
N SER A 64 -14.09 3.70 -6.08
CA SER A 64 -14.94 4.49 -6.99
C SER A 64 -16.06 3.69 -7.66
N ARG A 65 -16.19 2.39 -7.39
CA ARG A 65 -17.27 1.58 -7.98
C ARG A 65 -18.64 2.00 -7.44
N GLU A 66 -19.64 1.86 -8.30
CA GLU A 66 -21.03 1.90 -7.89
C GLU A 66 -21.36 0.72 -6.97
N GLY A 67 -22.32 0.91 -6.07
CA GLY A 67 -22.77 -0.11 -5.13
C GLY A 67 -22.88 0.37 -3.68
N GLY A 68 -23.23 -0.57 -2.80
CA GLY A 68 -23.40 -0.32 -1.38
C GLY A 68 -22.06 0.04 -0.72
N ARG A 69 -22.06 1.12 0.08
CA ARG A 69 -20.87 1.69 0.72
C ARG A 69 -20.01 0.65 1.43
N LEU A 70 -20.63 -0.22 2.24
CA LEU A 70 -19.90 -1.25 3.00
C LEU A 70 -19.20 -2.25 2.08
N ALA A 71 -19.85 -2.73 1.02
CA ALA A 71 -19.28 -3.69 0.09
C ALA A 71 -18.14 -3.06 -0.74
N VAL A 72 -18.34 -1.83 -1.23
CA VAL A 72 -17.34 -1.11 -2.02
C VAL A 72 -16.10 -0.79 -1.18
N VAL A 73 -16.28 -0.21 0.00
CA VAL A 73 -15.16 0.11 0.91
C VAL A 73 -14.48 -1.17 1.39
N GLY A 74 -15.25 -2.19 1.79
CA GLY A 74 -14.70 -3.47 2.25
C GLY A 74 -13.84 -4.15 1.18
N THR A 75 -14.30 -4.19 -0.06
CA THR A 75 -13.52 -4.77 -1.18
C THR A 75 -12.29 -3.93 -1.54
N ALA A 76 -12.40 -2.61 -1.51
CA ALA A 76 -11.29 -1.69 -1.72
C ALA A 76 -10.21 -1.74 -0.62
N ILE A 77 -10.52 -2.28 0.56
CA ILE A 77 -9.54 -2.52 1.62
C ILE A 77 -8.97 -3.93 1.50
N ALA A 78 -9.82 -4.94 1.40
CA ALA A 78 -9.43 -6.35 1.47
C ALA A 78 -8.51 -6.76 0.31
N VAL A 79 -8.87 -6.38 -0.93
CA VAL A 79 -8.11 -6.80 -2.13
C VAL A 79 -6.71 -6.17 -2.15
N PRO A 80 -6.53 -4.85 -2.00
CA PRO A 80 -5.20 -4.23 -1.93
C PRO A 80 -4.34 -4.73 -0.77
N SER A 81 -4.95 -4.95 0.40
CA SER A 81 -4.23 -5.46 1.58
C SER A 81 -3.70 -6.87 1.35
N LEU A 82 -4.54 -7.77 0.81
CA LEU A 82 -4.14 -9.13 0.53
C LEU A 82 -3.01 -9.18 -0.50
N ILE A 83 -3.13 -8.43 -1.59
CA ILE A 83 -2.08 -8.33 -2.63
C ILE A 83 -0.76 -7.86 -2.00
N THR A 84 -0.82 -6.81 -1.17
CA THR A 84 0.36 -6.24 -0.49
C THR A 84 1.02 -7.27 0.44
N ILE A 85 0.25 -7.94 1.29
CA ILE A 85 0.75 -8.93 2.25
C ILE A 85 1.40 -10.10 1.52
N VAL A 86 0.74 -10.66 0.51
CA VAL A 86 1.25 -11.80 -0.26
C VAL A 86 2.57 -11.45 -0.92
N LEU A 87 2.62 -10.33 -1.63
CA LEU A 87 3.81 -9.96 -2.39
C LEU A 87 5.01 -9.58 -1.48
N ILE A 88 4.76 -8.96 -0.32
CA ILE A 88 5.80 -8.68 0.68
C ILE A 88 6.30 -9.96 1.32
N TYR A 89 5.40 -10.88 1.66
CA TYR A 89 5.80 -12.19 2.14
C TYR A 89 6.69 -12.91 1.11
N LEU A 90 6.32 -12.86 -0.17
CA LEU A 90 7.13 -13.44 -1.25
C LEU A 90 8.50 -12.77 -1.33
N VAL A 91 8.60 -11.43 -1.36
CA VAL A 91 9.90 -10.74 -1.51
C VAL A 91 10.85 -11.02 -0.35
N HIS A 92 10.31 -11.18 0.86
CA HIS A 92 11.11 -11.48 2.06
C HIS A 92 11.37 -12.97 2.25
N SER A 93 10.54 -13.85 1.67
CA SER A 93 10.80 -15.30 1.64
C SER A 93 11.92 -15.68 0.65
N LEU A 94 12.30 -14.77 -0.25
CA LEU A 94 13.50 -14.91 -1.07
C LEU A 94 14.75 -14.62 -0.23
N ARG A 95 15.80 -15.46 -0.37
CA ARG A 95 17.06 -15.44 0.41
C ARG A 95 17.52 -14.01 0.80
N GLY A 96 17.92 -13.83 2.06
CA GLY A 96 18.55 -12.60 2.54
C GLY A 96 17.67 -11.67 3.37
N THR A 97 16.55 -12.14 3.94
CA THR A 97 15.86 -11.45 5.04
C THR A 97 15.86 -12.37 6.27
N PRO A 98 16.46 -11.95 7.40
CA PRO A 98 16.52 -12.77 8.62
C PRO A 98 15.13 -13.12 9.18
N GLU A 99 14.18 -12.17 9.12
CA GLU A 99 12.84 -12.30 9.70
C GLU A 99 11.70 -11.94 8.72
N PRO A 100 11.34 -12.84 7.79
CA PRO A 100 10.34 -12.56 6.76
C PRO A 100 8.92 -12.38 7.30
N LEU A 101 8.53 -13.16 8.31
CA LEU A 101 7.21 -13.07 8.92
C LEU A 101 7.03 -11.77 9.71
N LEU A 102 8.03 -11.37 10.50
CA LEU A 102 7.97 -10.15 11.30
C LEU A 102 7.96 -8.89 10.41
N SER A 103 8.77 -8.90 9.34
CA SER A 103 8.75 -7.83 8.33
C SER A 103 7.38 -7.74 7.63
N THR A 104 6.79 -8.88 7.27
CA THR A 104 5.44 -8.92 6.66
C THR A 104 4.36 -8.43 7.62
N ALA A 105 4.42 -8.85 8.89
CA ALA A 105 3.50 -8.41 9.93
C ALA A 105 3.58 -6.88 10.15
N GLY A 106 4.80 -6.34 10.20
CA GLY A 106 5.03 -4.89 10.30
C GLY A 106 4.46 -4.09 9.13
N VAL A 107 4.39 -4.65 7.93
CA VAL A 107 3.74 -3.98 6.80
C VAL A 107 2.21 -4.15 6.83
N ALA A 108 1.71 -5.31 7.24
CA ALA A 108 0.27 -5.54 7.35
C ALA A 108 -0.42 -4.55 8.29
N THR A 109 0.24 -4.18 9.41
CA THR A 109 -0.29 -3.20 10.37
C THR A 109 -0.44 -1.80 9.79
N LEU A 110 0.32 -1.46 8.75
CA LEU A 110 0.24 -0.16 8.09
C LEU A 110 -0.61 -0.20 6.81
N ALA A 111 -0.58 -1.30 6.07
CA ALA A 111 -1.30 -1.45 4.80
C ALA A 111 -2.82 -1.35 5.01
N ILE A 112 -3.37 -2.09 5.98
CA ILE A 112 -4.82 -2.14 6.21
C ILE A 112 -5.36 -0.75 6.60
N PRO A 113 -4.80 -0.03 7.59
CA PRO A 113 -5.24 1.33 7.91
C PRO A 113 -5.07 2.31 6.75
N SER A 114 -3.96 2.22 6.01
CA SER A 114 -3.68 3.11 4.87
C SER A 114 -4.74 2.96 3.78
N PHE A 115 -5.07 1.72 3.40
CA PHE A 115 -6.12 1.47 2.41
C PHE A 115 -7.51 1.80 2.94
N SER A 116 -7.75 1.65 4.25
CA SER A 116 -9.01 2.03 4.89
C SER A 116 -9.26 3.54 4.79
N VAL A 117 -8.26 4.35 5.16
CA VAL A 117 -8.33 5.81 5.04
C VAL A 117 -8.49 6.24 3.59
N TRP A 118 -7.74 5.64 2.67
CA TRP A 118 -7.77 5.98 1.24
C TRP A 118 -9.13 5.67 0.60
N ALA A 119 -9.64 4.45 0.80
CA ALA A 119 -10.93 4.02 0.27
C ALA A 119 -12.09 4.86 0.83
N TRP A 120 -12.05 5.19 2.12
CA TRP A 120 -13.08 6.02 2.75
C TRP A 120 -13.10 7.44 2.20
N ARG A 121 -11.93 8.07 1.99
CA ARG A 121 -11.83 9.42 1.41
C ARG A 121 -12.40 9.47 -0.01
N ILE A 122 -12.03 8.53 -0.86
CA ILE A 122 -12.55 8.46 -2.24
C ILE A 122 -14.06 8.28 -2.23
N ARG A 123 -14.57 7.42 -1.35
CA ARG A 123 -16.01 7.17 -1.27
C ARG A 123 -16.78 8.38 -0.75
N ALA A 124 -16.27 9.08 0.26
CA ALA A 124 -16.88 10.30 0.79
C ALA A 124 -16.99 11.38 -0.31
N SER A 125 -15.92 11.62 -1.07
CA SER A 125 -15.95 12.58 -2.18
C SER A 125 -16.88 12.19 -3.32
N ALA A 126 -17.15 10.90 -3.52
CA ALA A 126 -18.13 10.43 -4.50
C ALA A 126 -19.59 10.62 -4.02
N GLU A 127 -19.83 10.56 -2.71
CA GLU A 127 -21.15 10.74 -2.11
C GLU A 127 -21.53 12.23 -1.95
N GLU A 128 -20.56 13.13 -1.82
CA GLU A 128 -20.81 14.57 -1.65
C GLU A 128 -21.36 15.25 -2.92
N GLY A 129 -21.14 14.69 -4.13
CA GLY A 129 -21.64 15.24 -5.39
C GLY A 129 -21.18 16.68 -5.68
N PRO A 130 -21.37 17.23 -6.90
CA PRO A 130 -21.15 18.66 -7.11
C PRO A 130 -22.21 19.44 -6.31
N SER A 131 -21.79 20.24 -5.34
CA SER A 131 -22.66 21.23 -4.70
C SER A 131 -23.35 22.06 -5.79
N SER A 132 -24.67 22.06 -5.80
CA SER A 132 -25.51 22.85 -6.69
C SER A 132 -25.04 24.32 -6.68
N PRO A 133 -25.00 25.01 -7.84
CA PRO A 133 -24.55 26.40 -7.95
C PRO A 133 -25.44 27.37 -7.16
#